data_AF-A0A2V4DGT4-F1
#
_entry.id   AF-A0A2V4DGT4-F1
#
_cell.length_a   1.000
_cell.length_b   1.000
_cell.length_c   1.000
_cell.angle_alpha   90.00
_cell.angle_beta   90.00
_cell.angle_gamma   90.00
#
_symmetry.space_group_name_H-M   'P 1'
#
loop_
_entity.id
_entity.type
_entity.pdbx_description
1 polymer ?
#
loop_
_entity_poly.entity_id
_entity_poly.type
_entity_poly.pdbx_seq_one_letter_code
_entity_poly.pdbx_strand_id
1 'polypeptide(L)'
;ELLNLLQRTSQPVILACNDEMRFWGRGRYWRTSRDKVLRLALKVDFRRADEEAKRRIARRVLKAEDISIDAGALDYFVRQNPGDLRALVKDLQMLAQAGYGHIDLSLVRLFSELTTRDSALGTFPGLERLYRARTAKDASRIVRLLDKDPDDMAAWISWNNSSVYSELSAVARGARALSACDLALHVRFTNRAYRSWYWGSCLSSLAASVVADVDAGRLAISFPENLRRGREPWRRGGIIEKLADSCGCSRKAARQELYPPLAAVHSPTVEGTDASDFTLSLAYGLDGDEHTTLCALQPSLKATKDLVGRYYQAQEVYSQSPLATAISPVAANSDEPEPEQVDEEGEDEDEDASSGNQQTLF
;
A
#
# COMPACT_ATOMS: atom_id res chain seq x y z
N GLU A 1 7.67 25.18 -7.07
CA GLU A 1 8.27 25.60 -8.35
C GLU A 1 7.33 25.47 -9.54
N LEU A 2 6.73 24.31 -9.82
CA LEU A 2 5.81 24.12 -10.95
C LEU A 2 4.67 25.17 -11.02
N LEU A 3 4.03 25.49 -9.89
CA LEU A 3 2.99 26.52 -9.84
C LEU A 3 3.53 27.92 -10.19
N ASN A 4 4.76 28.23 -9.78
CA ASN A 4 5.40 29.51 -10.10
C ASN A 4 5.73 29.60 -11.60
N LEU A 5 6.15 28.48 -12.20
CA LEU A 5 6.35 28.36 -13.64
C LEU A 5 5.04 28.59 -14.40
N LEU A 6 3.95 27.95 -14.01
CA LEU A 6 2.64 28.12 -14.66
C LEU A 6 2.08 29.55 -14.53
N GLN A 7 2.41 30.27 -13.46
CA GLN A 7 1.98 31.66 -13.26
C GLN A 7 2.80 32.67 -14.06
N ARG A 8 4.10 32.42 -14.28
CA ARG A 8 5.02 33.38 -14.91
C ARG A 8 5.33 33.09 -16.37
N THR A 9 4.91 31.93 -16.90
CA THR A 9 5.24 31.53 -18.26
C THR A 9 4.60 32.45 -19.30
N SER A 10 5.38 32.87 -20.28
CA SER A 10 4.90 33.58 -21.48
C SER A 10 4.71 32.64 -22.68
N GLN A 11 5.05 31.36 -22.52
CA GLN A 11 4.94 30.31 -23.55
C GLN A 11 3.89 29.27 -23.15
N PRO A 12 3.20 28.65 -24.12
CA PRO A 12 2.28 27.56 -23.84
C PRO A 12 3.04 26.34 -23.30
N VAL A 13 2.64 25.86 -22.12
CA VAL A 13 3.23 24.69 -21.46
C VAL A 13 2.27 23.51 -21.60
N ILE A 14 2.76 22.41 -22.17
CA ILE A 14 2.02 21.15 -22.28
C ILE A 14 2.61 20.15 -21.30
N LEU A 15 1.81 19.72 -20.33
CA LEU A 15 2.18 18.72 -19.34
C LEU A 15 1.52 17.38 -19.71
N ALA A 16 2.31 16.33 -19.84
CA ALA A 16 1.82 14.97 -20.06
C ALA A 16 2.10 14.11 -18.81
N CYS A 17 1.10 13.39 -18.34
CA CYS A 17 1.19 12.53 -17.16
C CYS A 17 0.48 11.20 -17.45
N ASN A 18 1.14 10.08 -17.11
CA ASN A 18 0.55 8.75 -17.25
C ASN A 18 -0.40 8.39 -16.10
N ASP A 19 -0.11 8.89 -14.90
CA ASP A 19 -0.90 8.66 -13.69
C ASP A 19 -1.17 10.00 -13.00
N GLU A 20 -2.43 10.40 -13.03
CA GLU A 20 -2.91 11.61 -12.38
C GLU A 20 -2.62 11.61 -10.87
N MET A 21 -2.85 10.48 -10.19
CA MET A 21 -2.69 10.40 -8.74
C MET A 21 -1.23 10.54 -8.32
N ARG A 22 -0.31 10.08 -9.16
CA ARG A 22 1.12 10.29 -8.95
C ARG A 22 1.51 11.76 -9.09
N PHE A 23 0.86 12.50 -10.00
CA PHE A 23 1.08 13.93 -10.20
C PHE A 23 0.51 14.78 -9.05
N TRP A 24 -0.67 14.41 -8.52
CA TRP A 24 -1.28 15.11 -7.37
C TRP A 24 -0.63 14.78 -6.03
N GLY A 25 0.09 13.66 -5.95
CA GLY A 25 0.74 13.14 -4.75
C GLY A 25 -0.12 12.12 -4.01
N ARG A 26 0.54 11.16 -3.33
CA ARG A 26 -0.13 10.06 -2.61
C ARG A 26 -0.63 10.43 -1.20
N GLY A 27 -0.45 11.68 -0.77
CA GLY A 27 -0.75 12.15 0.58
C GLY A 27 -2.18 12.68 0.77
N ARG A 28 -2.51 13.05 2.01
CA ARG A 28 -3.83 13.58 2.41
C ARG A 28 -4.26 14.85 1.66
N TYR A 29 -3.31 15.59 1.08
CA TYR A 29 -3.49 16.90 0.46
C TYR A 29 -3.62 16.90 -1.08
N TRP A 30 -3.74 15.72 -1.71
CA TRP A 30 -3.76 15.60 -3.18
C TRP A 30 -4.87 16.43 -3.85
N ARG A 31 -6.03 16.55 -3.20
CA ARG A 31 -7.16 17.36 -3.70
C ARG A 31 -6.79 18.85 -3.80
N THR A 32 -6.16 19.37 -2.77
CA THR A 32 -5.72 20.77 -2.71
C THR A 32 -4.67 21.07 -3.77
N SER A 33 -3.72 20.13 -3.99
CA SER A 33 -2.70 20.26 -5.04
C SER A 33 -3.32 20.24 -6.44
N ARG A 34 -4.28 19.34 -6.68
CA ARG A 34 -5.04 19.27 -7.93
C ARG A 34 -5.75 20.57 -8.23
N ASP A 35 -6.53 21.07 -7.28
CA ASP A 35 -7.34 22.26 -7.50
C ASP A 35 -6.48 23.52 -7.75
N LYS A 36 -5.27 23.59 -7.19
CA LYS A 36 -4.32 24.68 -7.47
C LYS A 36 -3.79 24.66 -8.91
N VAL A 37 -3.47 23.49 -9.45
CA VAL A 37 -2.95 23.36 -10.83
C VAL A 37 -4.07 23.54 -11.85
N LEU A 38 -5.25 22.98 -11.61
CA LEU A 38 -6.40 23.09 -12.52
C LEU A 38 -6.95 24.52 -12.65
N ARG A 39 -6.62 25.43 -11.73
CA ARG A 39 -6.91 26.86 -11.89
C ARG A 39 -6.06 27.53 -12.97
N LEU A 40 -4.88 26.98 -13.27
CA LEU A 40 -3.90 27.56 -14.19
C LEU A 40 -3.74 26.74 -15.48
N ALA A 41 -4.21 25.49 -15.49
CA ALA A 41 -4.03 24.56 -16.60
C ALA A 41 -5.36 23.90 -16.99
N LEU A 42 -5.57 23.71 -18.30
CA LEU A 42 -6.69 22.93 -18.83
C LEU A 42 -6.35 21.45 -18.75
N LYS A 43 -7.24 20.66 -18.15
CA LYS A 43 -7.12 19.20 -18.13
C LYS A 43 -7.75 18.60 -19.39
N VAL A 44 -7.00 17.74 -20.08
CA VAL A 44 -7.48 16.93 -21.21
C VAL A 44 -7.31 15.46 -20.85
N ASP A 45 -8.42 14.73 -20.80
CA ASP A 45 -8.45 13.31 -20.47
C ASP A 45 -8.25 12.43 -21.71
N PHE A 46 -7.16 11.67 -21.73
CA PHE A 46 -6.91 10.66 -22.76
C PHE A 46 -7.49 9.31 -22.32
N ARG A 47 -8.49 8.83 -23.06
CA ARG A 47 -9.06 7.49 -22.88
C ARG A 47 -8.37 6.50 -23.81
N ARG A 48 -8.44 5.22 -23.47
CA ARG A 48 -7.98 4.11 -24.32
C ARG A 48 -8.74 4.12 -25.65
N ALA A 49 -8.08 3.73 -26.73
CA ALA A 49 -8.66 3.77 -28.07
C ALA A 49 -9.73 2.69 -28.26
N ASP A 50 -10.87 3.08 -28.84
CA ASP A 50 -11.97 2.17 -29.18
C ASP A 50 -11.57 1.16 -30.26
N GLU A 51 -12.30 0.05 -30.34
CA GLU A 51 -12.05 -1.02 -31.32
C GLU A 51 -12.12 -0.52 -32.77
N GLU A 52 -13.05 0.37 -33.09
CA GLU A 52 -13.17 0.94 -34.43
C GLU A 52 -12.02 1.87 -34.79
N ALA A 53 -11.52 2.64 -33.81
CA ALA A 53 -10.35 3.49 -33.99
C ALA A 53 -9.09 2.64 -34.22
N LYS A 54 -8.90 1.59 -33.41
CA LYS A 54 -7.83 0.59 -33.61
C LYS A 54 -7.88 -0.04 -35.00
N ARG A 55 -9.08 -0.47 -35.46
CA ARG A 55 -9.28 -1.07 -36.79
C ARG A 55 -8.94 -0.10 -37.92
N ARG A 56 -9.39 1.16 -37.83
CA ARG A 56 -9.06 2.20 -38.82
C ARG A 56 -7.56 2.46 -38.92
N ILE A 57 -6.88 2.59 -37.77
CA ILE A 57 -5.44 2.87 -37.74
C ILE A 57 -4.66 1.67 -38.30
N ALA A 58 -4.99 0.45 -37.89
CA ALA A 58 -4.35 -0.75 -38.40
C ALA A 58 -4.49 -0.88 -39.92
N ARG A 59 -5.69 -0.68 -40.48
CA ARG A 59 -5.91 -0.68 -41.94
C ARG A 59 -5.13 0.41 -42.65
N ARG A 60 -5.06 1.61 -42.06
CA ARG A 60 -4.30 2.73 -42.63
C ARG A 60 -2.81 2.42 -42.71
N VAL A 61 -2.24 1.81 -41.66
CA VAL A 61 -0.82 1.41 -41.62
C VAL A 61 -0.56 0.30 -42.63
N LEU A 62 -1.36 -0.76 -42.63
CA LEU A 62 -1.20 -1.90 -43.56
C LEU A 62 -1.32 -1.47 -45.03
N LYS A 63 -2.25 -0.55 -45.35
CA LYS A 63 -2.39 0.01 -46.69
C LYS A 63 -1.19 0.87 -47.09
N ALA A 64 -0.57 1.59 -46.16
CA ALA A 64 0.61 2.41 -46.46
C ALA A 64 1.86 1.56 -46.72
N GLU A 65 1.97 0.41 -46.05
CA GLU A 65 3.08 -0.54 -46.18
C GLU A 65 2.84 -1.62 -47.27
N ASP A 66 1.71 -1.56 -47.98
CA ASP A 66 1.29 -2.53 -49.00
C ASP A 66 1.23 -3.99 -48.50
N ILE A 67 0.74 -4.17 -47.26
CA ILE A 67 0.61 -5.47 -46.60
C ILE A 67 -0.86 -5.88 -46.55
N SER A 68 -1.14 -7.10 -46.99
CA SER A 68 -2.49 -7.66 -46.96
C SER A 68 -2.76 -8.42 -45.65
N ILE A 69 -3.99 -8.35 -45.15
CA ILE A 69 -4.40 -9.04 -43.91
C ILE A 69 -5.78 -9.65 -44.08
N ASP A 70 -5.98 -10.82 -43.49
CA ASP A 70 -7.30 -11.41 -43.34
C ASP A 70 -8.21 -10.56 -42.45
N ALA A 71 -9.46 -10.36 -42.85
CA ALA A 71 -10.42 -9.60 -42.05
C ALA A 71 -10.64 -10.21 -40.66
N GLY A 72 -10.69 -11.55 -40.56
CA GLY A 72 -10.80 -12.26 -39.29
C GLY A 72 -9.54 -12.14 -38.42
N ALA A 73 -8.36 -12.08 -39.04
CA ALA A 73 -7.09 -11.92 -38.33
C ALA A 73 -6.99 -10.53 -37.70
N LEU A 74 -7.39 -9.50 -38.46
CA LEU A 74 -7.41 -8.12 -37.99
C LEU A 74 -8.36 -7.93 -36.81
N ASP A 75 -9.57 -8.50 -36.87
CA ASP A 75 -10.53 -8.39 -35.77
C ASP A 75 -10.06 -9.11 -34.50
N TYR A 76 -9.48 -10.31 -34.65
CA TYR A 76 -8.89 -11.03 -33.53
C TYR A 76 -7.75 -10.23 -32.89
N PHE A 77 -6.87 -9.67 -33.72
CA PHE A 77 -5.74 -8.85 -33.29
C PHE A 77 -6.18 -7.57 -32.54
N VAL A 78 -7.18 -6.86 -33.06
CA VAL A 78 -7.70 -5.62 -32.43
C VAL A 78 -8.29 -5.89 -31.05
N ARG A 79 -8.99 -7.02 -30.86
CA ARG A 79 -9.62 -7.39 -29.58
C ARG A 79 -8.60 -7.70 -28.48
N GLN A 80 -7.46 -8.29 -28.82
CA GLN A 80 -6.41 -8.62 -27.85
C GLN A 80 -5.69 -7.38 -27.32
N ASN A 81 -5.64 -6.28 -28.08
CA ASN A 81 -4.93 -5.09 -27.65
C ASN A 81 -5.75 -4.29 -26.62
N PRO A 82 -5.18 -3.95 -25.45
CA PRO A 82 -5.88 -3.24 -24.38
C PRO A 82 -6.18 -1.76 -24.69
N GLY A 83 -5.93 -1.28 -25.92
CA GLY A 83 -6.21 0.10 -26.35
C GLY A 83 -4.97 1.01 -26.40
N ASP A 84 -3.76 0.44 -26.46
CA ASP A 84 -2.51 1.16 -26.69
C ASP A 84 -2.15 1.10 -28.19
N LEU A 85 -2.24 2.25 -28.86
CA LEU A 85 -1.98 2.39 -30.29
C LEU A 85 -0.51 2.18 -30.65
N ARG A 86 0.42 2.59 -29.79
CA ARG A 86 1.86 2.40 -30.04
C ARG A 86 2.21 0.92 -29.97
N ALA A 87 1.65 0.23 -28.97
CA ALA A 87 1.78 -1.21 -28.83
C ALA A 87 1.17 -1.95 -30.03
N LEU A 88 -0.01 -1.51 -30.49
CA LEU A 88 -0.68 -2.05 -31.68
C LEU A 88 0.19 -1.97 -32.94
N VAL A 89 0.78 -0.79 -33.21
CA VAL A 89 1.63 -0.59 -34.40
C VAL A 89 2.90 -1.45 -34.33
N LYS A 90 3.51 -1.57 -33.15
CA LYS A 90 4.68 -2.45 -32.96
C LYS A 90 4.34 -3.91 -33.21
N ASP A 91 3.19 -4.38 -32.71
CA ASP A 91 2.77 -5.75 -32.94
C ASP A 91 2.44 -5.99 -34.42
N LEU A 92 1.82 -5.03 -35.10
CA LEU A 92 1.62 -5.08 -36.56
C LEU A 92 2.95 -5.15 -37.30
N GLN A 93 3.96 -4.37 -36.89
CA GLN A 93 5.29 -4.40 -37.47
C GLN A 93 5.93 -5.79 -37.33
N MET A 94 5.80 -6.42 -36.16
CA MET A 94 6.30 -7.77 -35.93
C MET A 94 5.58 -8.81 -36.80
N LEU A 95 4.25 -8.72 -36.89
CA LEU A 95 3.43 -9.60 -37.74
C LEU A 95 3.76 -9.41 -39.22
N ALA A 96 3.95 -8.17 -39.66
CA ALA A 96 4.34 -7.82 -41.02
C ALA A 96 5.70 -8.42 -41.41
N GLN A 97 6.69 -8.35 -40.51
CA GLN A 97 8.01 -8.96 -40.73
C GLN A 97 7.93 -10.49 -40.81
N ALA A 98 7.06 -11.12 -40.03
CA ALA A 98 6.89 -12.57 -40.01
C ALA A 98 6.03 -13.11 -41.18
N GLY A 99 5.05 -12.34 -41.65
CA GLY A 99 4.06 -12.75 -42.65
C GLY A 99 4.50 -12.61 -44.11
N TYR A 100 5.72 -12.13 -44.39
CA TYR A 100 6.26 -11.98 -45.76
C TYR A 100 5.25 -11.34 -46.75
N GLY A 101 4.53 -10.29 -46.31
CA GLY A 101 3.58 -9.54 -47.14
C GLY A 101 2.10 -9.91 -46.98
N HIS A 102 1.77 -11.05 -46.36
CA HIS A 102 0.39 -11.41 -46.01
C HIS A 102 0.26 -11.90 -44.57
N ILE A 103 -0.72 -11.36 -43.83
CA ILE A 103 -0.96 -11.71 -42.43
C ILE A 103 -2.17 -12.65 -42.34
N ASP A 104 -1.87 -13.93 -42.18
CA ASP A 104 -2.84 -15.00 -41.94
C ASP A 104 -3.36 -15.01 -40.49
N LEU A 105 -4.58 -15.51 -40.31
CA LEU A 105 -5.17 -15.72 -38.99
C LEU A 105 -4.39 -16.71 -38.11
N SER A 106 -3.75 -17.72 -38.70
CA SER A 106 -2.90 -18.69 -37.99
C SER A 106 -1.67 -18.01 -37.38
N LEU A 107 -1.02 -17.14 -38.14
CA LEU A 107 0.15 -16.36 -37.73
C LEU A 107 -0.20 -15.41 -36.58
N VAL A 108 -1.34 -14.73 -36.65
CA VAL A 108 -1.82 -13.87 -35.55
C VAL A 108 -2.12 -14.67 -34.29
N ARG A 109 -2.70 -15.88 -34.40
CA ARG A 109 -2.96 -16.74 -33.24
C ARG A 109 -1.67 -17.20 -32.57
N LEU A 110 -0.72 -17.71 -33.36
CA LEU A 110 0.60 -18.10 -32.88
C LEU A 110 1.30 -16.92 -32.18
N PHE A 111 1.29 -15.75 -32.83
CA PHE A 111 1.88 -14.55 -32.26
C PHE A 111 1.16 -14.09 -30.99
N SER A 112 -0.16 -14.23 -30.91
CA SER A 112 -0.93 -13.90 -29.70
C SER A 112 -0.60 -14.84 -28.54
N GLU A 113 -0.28 -16.11 -28.79
CA GLU A 113 0.17 -17.04 -27.75
C GLU A 113 1.59 -16.73 -27.26
N LEU A 114 2.46 -16.26 -28.16
CA LEU A 114 3.84 -15.86 -27.83
C LEU A 114 3.91 -14.46 -27.20
N THR A 115 2.98 -13.58 -27.57
CA THR A 115 2.96 -12.14 -27.24
C THR A 115 1.74 -11.80 -26.39
N THR A 116 1.18 -12.74 -25.64
CA THR A 116 0.31 -12.38 -24.51
C THR A 116 1.12 -11.51 -23.57
N ARG A 117 1.03 -10.19 -23.77
CA ARG A 117 1.54 -9.22 -22.81
C ARG A 117 0.74 -9.47 -21.55
N ASP A 118 1.45 -9.70 -20.45
CA ASP A 118 0.86 -9.77 -19.13
C ASP A 118 0.22 -8.41 -18.84
N SER A 119 -1.02 -8.21 -19.29
CA SER A 119 -1.84 -7.11 -18.82
C SER A 119 -2.11 -7.43 -17.37
N ALA A 120 -1.47 -6.69 -16.47
CA ALA A 120 -1.66 -6.84 -15.04
C ALA A 120 -3.16 -6.92 -14.76
N LEU A 121 -3.62 -8.08 -14.30
CA LEU A 121 -5.02 -8.25 -13.95
C LEU A 121 -5.30 -7.32 -12.78
N GLY A 122 -6.41 -6.58 -12.85
CA GLY A 122 -6.87 -5.82 -11.70
C GLY A 122 -6.97 -6.73 -10.48
N THR A 123 -6.58 -6.25 -9.30
CA THR A 123 -6.43 -7.09 -8.10
C THR A 123 -7.72 -7.85 -7.76
N PHE A 124 -8.89 -7.20 -7.84
CA PHE A 124 -10.16 -7.86 -7.56
C PHE A 124 -10.55 -8.93 -8.60
N PRO A 125 -10.62 -8.64 -9.92
CA PRO A 125 -10.87 -9.68 -10.94
C PRO A 125 -9.86 -10.82 -10.92
N GLY A 126 -8.59 -10.53 -10.64
CA GLY A 126 -7.56 -11.55 -10.63
C GLY A 126 -7.58 -12.41 -9.37
N LEU A 127 -7.92 -11.86 -8.19
CA LEU A 127 -8.21 -12.67 -7.00
C LEU A 127 -9.44 -13.56 -7.22
N GLU A 128 -10.50 -13.02 -7.84
CA GLU A 128 -11.70 -13.80 -8.15
C GLU A 128 -11.37 -14.97 -9.10
N ARG A 129 -10.51 -14.73 -10.09
CA ARG A 129 -10.00 -15.76 -10.99
C ARG A 129 -9.11 -16.77 -10.25
N LEU A 130 -8.29 -16.31 -9.30
CA LEU A 130 -7.41 -17.14 -8.48
C LEU A 130 -8.21 -18.12 -7.62
N TYR A 131 -9.24 -17.65 -6.91
CA TYR A 131 -10.11 -18.50 -6.09
C TYR A 131 -10.85 -19.56 -6.92
N ARG A 132 -11.10 -19.30 -8.20
CA ARG A 132 -11.73 -20.25 -9.12
C ARG A 132 -10.74 -21.13 -9.90
N ALA A 133 -9.44 -21.00 -9.66
CA ALA A 133 -8.43 -21.76 -10.38
C ALA A 133 -8.40 -23.23 -9.89
N ARG A 134 -8.68 -24.18 -10.79
CA ARG A 134 -8.75 -25.61 -10.47
C ARG A 134 -7.40 -26.33 -10.41
N THR A 135 -6.33 -25.68 -10.87
CA THR A 135 -5.00 -26.29 -10.93
C THR A 135 -3.95 -25.37 -10.33
N ALA A 136 -2.97 -25.97 -9.65
CA ALA A 136 -1.81 -25.25 -9.10
C ALA A 136 -1.07 -24.43 -10.16
N LYS A 137 -0.91 -25.00 -11.37
CA LYS A 137 -0.23 -24.33 -12.49
C LYS A 137 -0.97 -23.08 -12.94
N ASP A 138 -2.30 -23.14 -13.01
CA ASP A 138 -3.11 -21.97 -13.38
C ASP A 138 -3.11 -20.92 -12.26
N ALA A 139 -3.20 -21.33 -10.99
CA ALA A 139 -3.11 -20.44 -9.84
C ALA A 139 -1.78 -19.67 -9.80
N SER A 140 -0.64 -20.36 -9.97
CA SER A 140 0.67 -19.72 -10.06
C SER A 140 0.79 -18.77 -11.26
N ARG A 141 0.12 -19.08 -12.38
CA ARG A 141 0.09 -18.20 -13.55
C ARG A 141 -0.73 -16.94 -13.27
N ILE A 142 -1.89 -17.07 -12.64
CA ILE A 142 -2.76 -15.95 -12.27
C ILE A 142 -2.06 -15.03 -11.26
N VAL A 143 -1.35 -15.59 -10.27
CA VAL A 143 -0.59 -14.78 -9.32
C VAL A 143 0.55 -14.01 -9.99
N ARG A 144 1.25 -14.59 -10.99
CA ARG A 144 2.23 -13.83 -11.78
C ARG A 144 1.61 -12.68 -12.58
N LEU A 145 0.37 -12.85 -13.04
CA LEU A 145 -0.39 -11.81 -13.72
C LEU A 145 -0.95 -10.75 -12.76
N LEU A 146 -1.04 -11.08 -11.46
CA LEU A 146 -1.36 -10.13 -10.41
C LEU A 146 -0.07 -9.41 -10.05
N ASP A 147 0.08 -8.17 -10.49
CA ASP A 147 1.22 -7.32 -10.18
C ASP A 147 1.19 -6.88 -8.71
N LYS A 148 1.47 -7.84 -7.82
CA LYS A 148 1.43 -7.72 -6.36
C LYS A 148 2.59 -8.47 -5.74
N ASP A 149 3.19 -7.82 -4.74
CA ASP A 149 4.24 -8.43 -3.96
C ASP A 149 3.69 -9.65 -3.20
N PRO A 150 4.50 -10.69 -2.96
CA PRO A 150 4.06 -11.91 -2.27
C PRO A 150 3.53 -11.66 -0.85
N ASP A 151 4.06 -10.64 -0.13
CA ASP A 151 3.53 -10.28 1.20
C ASP A 151 2.13 -9.70 1.10
N ASP A 152 1.93 -8.78 0.15
CA ASP A 152 0.63 -8.19 -0.14
C ASP A 152 -0.33 -9.32 -0.53
N MET A 153 0.08 -10.22 -1.43
CA MET A 153 -0.73 -11.38 -1.83
C MET A 153 -1.13 -12.24 -0.64
N ALA A 154 -0.20 -12.59 0.24
CA ALA A 154 -0.48 -13.36 1.45
C ALA A 154 -1.47 -12.63 2.37
N ALA A 155 -1.36 -11.31 2.51
CA ALA A 155 -2.31 -10.49 3.26
C ALA A 155 -3.70 -10.41 2.61
N TRP A 156 -3.75 -10.30 1.27
CA TRP A 156 -5.01 -10.32 0.51
C TRP A 156 -5.75 -11.65 0.69
N ILE A 157 -5.03 -12.76 0.59
CA ILE A 157 -5.63 -14.10 0.67
C ILE A 157 -6.01 -14.42 2.12
N SER A 158 -5.16 -14.11 3.10
CA SER A 158 -5.48 -14.36 4.51
C SER A 158 -6.73 -13.61 4.97
N TRP A 159 -6.89 -12.36 4.52
CA TRP A 159 -8.05 -11.55 4.84
C TRP A 159 -9.36 -12.07 4.21
N ASN A 160 -9.29 -12.55 2.97
CA ASN A 160 -10.48 -12.92 2.21
C ASN A 160 -10.87 -14.40 2.33
N ASN A 161 -9.97 -15.28 2.77
CA ASN A 161 -10.25 -16.72 2.87
C ASN A 161 -11.48 -17.05 3.72
N SER A 162 -11.68 -16.36 4.85
CA SER A 162 -12.84 -16.55 5.72
C SER A 162 -14.15 -16.05 5.12
N SER A 163 -14.08 -15.08 4.20
CA SER A 163 -15.26 -14.54 3.51
C SER A 163 -15.63 -15.34 2.26
N VAL A 164 -14.64 -15.99 1.64
CA VAL A 164 -14.81 -16.77 0.41
C VAL A 164 -15.19 -18.22 0.71
N TYR A 165 -14.61 -18.83 1.74
CA TYR A 165 -14.87 -20.22 2.09
C TYR A 165 -15.87 -20.33 3.24
N SER A 166 -16.97 -21.04 3.00
CA SER A 166 -17.98 -21.37 4.03
C SER A 166 -17.50 -22.46 4.99
N GLU A 167 -16.65 -23.39 4.53
CA GLU A 167 -16.21 -24.53 5.32
C GLU A 167 -14.98 -24.19 6.18
N LEU A 168 -15.09 -24.42 7.49
CA LEU A 168 -13.99 -24.14 8.43
C LEU A 168 -12.72 -24.97 8.14
N SER A 169 -12.89 -26.21 7.64
CA SER A 169 -11.76 -27.08 7.30
C SER A 169 -10.92 -26.51 6.15
N ALA A 170 -11.57 -25.87 5.18
CA ALA A 170 -10.94 -25.16 4.07
C ALA A 170 -10.16 -23.96 4.60
N VAL A 171 -10.80 -23.10 5.39
CA VAL A 171 -10.14 -21.94 6.00
C VAL A 171 -8.90 -22.36 6.80
N ALA A 172 -8.99 -23.43 7.60
CA ALA A 172 -7.86 -23.92 8.39
C ALA A 172 -6.70 -24.44 7.53
N ARG A 173 -6.99 -25.16 6.43
CA ARG A 173 -5.97 -25.61 5.47
C ARG A 173 -5.29 -24.43 4.77
N GLY A 174 -6.06 -23.45 4.32
CA GLY A 174 -5.52 -22.21 3.74
C GLY A 174 -4.65 -21.44 4.73
N ALA A 175 -5.09 -21.32 5.99
CA ALA A 175 -4.32 -20.68 7.04
C ALA A 175 -2.97 -21.37 7.29
N ARG A 176 -2.92 -22.70 7.37
CA ARG A 176 -1.64 -23.44 7.52
C ARG A 176 -0.69 -23.19 6.34
N ALA A 177 -1.20 -23.16 5.11
CA ALA A 177 -0.40 -22.86 3.93
C ALA A 177 0.13 -21.41 3.95
N LEU A 178 -0.68 -20.46 4.42
CA LEU A 178 -0.28 -19.07 4.61
C LEU A 178 0.74 -18.89 5.74
N SER A 179 0.65 -19.66 6.82
CA SER A 179 1.69 -19.67 7.86
C SER A 179 3.04 -20.15 7.31
N ALA A 180 3.03 -21.21 6.48
CA ALA A 180 4.24 -21.66 5.79
C ALA A 180 4.76 -20.62 4.79
N CYS A 181 3.85 -19.91 4.11
CA CYS A 181 4.17 -18.80 3.22
C CYS A 181 4.91 -17.67 3.96
N ASP A 182 4.39 -17.23 5.11
CA ASP A 182 4.99 -16.16 5.91
C ASP A 182 6.40 -16.52 6.40
N LEU A 183 6.56 -17.76 6.90
CA LEU A 183 7.88 -18.28 7.28
C LEU A 183 8.85 -18.32 6.10
N ALA A 184 8.39 -18.73 4.92
CA ALA A 184 9.21 -18.75 3.71
C ALA A 184 9.62 -17.34 3.26
N LEU A 185 8.71 -16.36 3.39
CA LEU A 185 8.97 -14.96 3.03
C LEU A 185 9.96 -14.30 3.98
N HIS A 186 9.94 -14.65 5.27
CA HIS A 186 10.89 -14.13 6.26
C HIS A 186 12.35 -14.41 5.87
N VAL A 187 12.64 -15.54 5.20
CA VAL A 187 14.00 -15.94 4.79
C VAL A 187 14.70 -14.89 3.93
N ARG A 188 13.97 -14.01 3.23
CA ARG A 188 14.57 -12.91 2.45
C ARG A 188 15.34 -11.88 3.30
N PHE A 189 15.02 -11.79 4.59
CA PHE A 189 15.63 -10.84 5.52
C PHE A 189 16.85 -11.42 6.22
N THR A 190 16.91 -12.75 6.37
CA THR A 190 18.04 -13.45 6.98
C THR A 190 19.07 -13.88 5.94
N ASN A 191 18.66 -14.07 4.68
CA ASN A 191 19.52 -14.49 3.59
C ASN A 191 19.17 -13.69 2.32
N ARG A 192 20.14 -13.49 1.41
CA ARG A 192 19.91 -12.91 0.06
C ARG A 192 19.15 -13.86 -0.87
N ALA A 193 18.34 -14.75 -0.32
CA ALA A 193 17.62 -15.77 -1.05
C ALA A 193 16.34 -15.17 -1.66
N TYR A 194 16.47 -14.67 -2.88
CA TYR A 194 15.34 -14.26 -3.72
C TYR A 194 14.36 -15.41 -4.04
N ARG A 195 14.72 -16.66 -3.74
CA ARG A 195 13.84 -17.84 -3.91
C ARG A 195 12.68 -17.88 -2.92
N SER A 196 12.78 -17.18 -1.78
CA SER A 196 11.67 -16.99 -0.83
C SER A 196 10.43 -16.39 -1.50
N TRP A 197 10.64 -15.50 -2.46
CA TRP A 197 9.59 -14.84 -3.24
C TRP A 197 8.79 -15.83 -4.10
N TYR A 198 9.47 -16.80 -4.71
CA TYR A 198 8.83 -17.88 -5.46
C TYR A 198 7.94 -18.72 -4.54
N TRP A 199 8.47 -19.15 -3.40
CA TRP A 199 7.72 -19.98 -2.45
C TRP A 199 6.54 -19.23 -1.85
N GLY A 200 6.71 -17.96 -1.47
CA GLY A 200 5.64 -17.14 -0.94
C GLY A 200 4.52 -16.92 -1.96
N SER A 201 4.87 -16.65 -3.22
CA SER A 201 3.88 -16.51 -4.29
C SER A 201 3.09 -17.80 -4.53
N CYS A 202 3.79 -18.94 -4.57
CA CYS A 202 3.16 -20.23 -4.79
C CYS A 202 2.28 -20.65 -3.61
N LEU A 203 2.79 -20.60 -2.38
CA LEU A 203 2.05 -21.00 -1.19
C LEU A 203 0.82 -20.13 -0.95
N SER A 204 0.95 -18.81 -1.12
CA SER A 204 -0.21 -17.91 -1.06
C SER A 204 -1.23 -18.24 -2.16
N SER A 205 -0.80 -18.46 -3.40
CA SER A 205 -1.71 -18.83 -4.51
C SER A 205 -2.49 -20.12 -4.22
N LEU A 206 -1.81 -21.13 -3.69
CA LEU A 206 -2.41 -22.44 -3.42
C LEU A 206 -3.36 -22.36 -2.22
N ALA A 207 -3.06 -21.50 -1.25
CA ALA A 207 -3.94 -21.23 -0.11
C ALA A 207 -5.26 -20.56 -0.50
N ALA A 208 -5.35 -19.98 -1.71
CA ALA A 208 -6.57 -19.42 -2.26
C ALA A 208 -7.30 -20.35 -3.23
N SER A 209 -6.63 -21.29 -3.89
CA SER A 209 -7.25 -22.00 -5.02
C SER A 209 -7.41 -23.52 -4.82
N VAL A 210 -6.44 -24.19 -4.20
CA VAL A 210 -6.40 -25.67 -4.09
C VAL A 210 -7.03 -26.16 -2.80
N VAL A 211 -7.33 -25.25 -1.88
CA VAL A 211 -7.85 -25.55 -0.56
C VAL A 211 -9.23 -26.18 -0.62
N ALA A 212 -10.15 -25.59 -1.40
CA ALA A 212 -11.49 -26.10 -1.63
C ALA A 212 -12.06 -25.48 -2.92
N ASP A 213 -13.05 -26.14 -3.49
CA ASP A 213 -13.83 -25.56 -4.59
C ASP A 213 -14.71 -24.42 -4.07
N VAL A 214 -14.89 -23.41 -4.91
CA VAL A 214 -15.66 -22.20 -4.60
C VAL A 214 -16.92 -22.17 -5.47
N ASP A 215 -18.03 -21.75 -4.88
CA ASP A 215 -19.31 -21.63 -5.57
C ASP A 215 -19.26 -20.63 -6.75
N ALA A 216 -20.16 -20.82 -7.72
CA ALA A 216 -20.24 -19.98 -8.92
C ALA A 216 -20.74 -18.54 -8.64
N GLY A 217 -21.12 -18.22 -7.40
CA GLY A 217 -21.61 -16.91 -7.00
C GLY A 217 -20.55 -15.81 -6.99
N ARG A 218 -20.99 -14.58 -6.71
CA ARG A 218 -20.09 -13.43 -6.54
C ARG A 218 -19.31 -13.57 -5.24
N LEU A 219 -17.99 -13.50 -5.33
CA LEU A 219 -17.12 -13.59 -4.16
C LEU A 219 -17.07 -12.26 -3.41
N ALA A 220 -17.20 -12.33 -2.09
CA ALA A 220 -17.05 -11.18 -1.20
C ALA A 220 -15.56 -10.90 -0.95
N ILE A 221 -14.90 -10.24 -1.91
CA ILE A 221 -13.49 -9.84 -1.82
C ILE A 221 -13.41 -8.38 -1.37
N SER A 222 -12.67 -8.13 -0.29
CA SER A 222 -12.46 -6.81 0.30
C SER A 222 -10.97 -6.50 0.48
N PHE A 223 -10.65 -5.20 0.56
CA PHE A 223 -9.28 -4.75 0.78
C PHE A 223 -8.83 -5.04 2.23
N PRO A 224 -7.68 -5.71 2.44
CA PRO A 224 -7.19 -6.08 3.76
C PRO A 224 -6.96 -4.88 4.66
N GLU A 225 -7.49 -4.90 5.88
CA GLU A 225 -7.31 -3.77 6.80
C GLU A 225 -5.88 -3.66 7.32
N ASN A 226 -5.17 -4.78 7.47
CA ASN A 226 -3.75 -4.79 7.87
C ASN A 226 -2.83 -4.04 6.89
N LEU A 227 -3.21 -3.92 5.62
CA LEU A 227 -2.46 -3.13 4.62
C LEU A 227 -2.78 -1.63 4.68
N ARG A 228 -3.83 -1.20 5.40
CA ARG A 228 -4.22 0.21 5.52
C ARG A 228 -3.31 0.94 6.50
N ARG A 229 -2.16 1.41 6.02
CA ARG A 229 -1.25 2.25 6.82
C ARG A 229 -1.90 3.58 7.21
N GLY A 230 -1.67 4.02 8.45
CA GLY A 230 -2.07 5.35 8.96
C GLY A 230 -3.49 5.46 9.55
N ARG A 231 -4.27 4.38 9.57
CA ARG A 231 -5.53 4.30 10.34
C ARG A 231 -5.35 3.73 11.75
N GLU A 232 -4.19 3.15 12.02
CA GLU A 232 -3.82 2.58 13.31
C GLU A 232 -3.93 3.64 14.44
N PRO A 233 -4.77 3.42 15.45
CA PRO A 233 -4.97 4.35 16.56
C PRO A 233 -3.67 4.68 17.30
N TRP A 234 -2.83 3.67 17.56
CA TRP A 234 -1.55 3.81 18.26
C TRP A 234 -0.45 4.57 17.50
N ARG A 235 -0.66 4.86 16.20
CA ARG A 235 0.24 5.75 15.44
C ARG A 235 -0.11 7.23 15.59
N ARG A 236 -1.25 7.53 16.22
CA ARG A 236 -1.70 8.91 16.47
C ARG A 236 -1.31 9.32 17.88
N GLY A 237 -0.80 10.55 18.01
CA GLY A 237 -0.72 11.24 19.29
C GLY A 237 0.24 10.68 20.33
N GLY A 238 1.37 10.06 20.00
CA GLY A 238 2.40 9.75 21.01
C GLY A 238 1.99 8.84 22.19
N ILE A 239 0.80 8.23 22.15
CA ILE A 239 0.23 7.46 23.27
C ILE A 239 1.14 6.32 23.69
N ILE A 240 1.71 5.63 22.71
CA ILE A 240 2.65 4.54 22.96
C ILE A 240 3.93 5.04 23.63
N GLU A 241 4.35 6.29 23.36
CA GLU A 241 5.52 6.89 24.01
C GLU A 241 5.20 7.21 25.45
N LYS A 242 4.07 7.89 25.73
CA LYS A 242 3.63 8.18 27.10
C LYS A 242 3.39 6.92 27.94
N LEU A 243 2.76 5.89 27.37
CA LEU A 243 2.57 4.60 28.03
C LEU A 243 3.90 3.88 28.27
N ALA A 244 4.83 3.94 27.32
CA ALA A 244 6.16 3.37 27.47
C ALA A 244 6.96 4.06 28.58
N ASP A 245 6.93 5.40 28.61
CA ASP A 245 7.65 6.22 29.58
C ASP A 245 7.07 6.07 30.99
N SER A 246 5.73 6.08 31.11
CA SER A 246 5.04 5.90 32.40
C SER A 246 5.26 4.52 33.01
N CYS A 247 5.37 3.47 32.18
CA CYS A 247 5.58 2.09 32.63
C CYS A 247 7.04 1.62 32.54
N GLY A 248 7.97 2.48 32.12
CA GLY A 248 9.39 2.14 31.96
C GLY A 248 9.66 0.98 30.99
N CYS A 249 8.83 0.81 29.95
CA CYS A 249 8.91 -0.32 29.03
C CYS A 249 9.24 0.09 27.59
N SER A 250 9.62 -0.87 26.73
CA SER A 250 9.87 -0.54 25.32
C SER A 250 8.58 -0.14 24.59
N ARG A 251 8.68 0.74 23.59
CA ARG A 251 7.54 1.13 22.73
C ARG A 251 6.85 -0.08 22.07
N LYS A 252 7.58 -1.16 21.82
CA LYS A 252 7.01 -2.40 21.27
C LYS A 252 6.16 -3.13 22.33
N ALA A 253 6.68 -3.28 23.55
CA ALA A 253 5.94 -3.88 24.66
C ALA A 253 4.71 -3.06 25.02
N ALA A 254 4.82 -1.73 25.13
CA ALA A 254 3.68 -0.85 25.35
C ALA A 254 2.59 -1.02 24.28
N ARG A 255 2.97 -1.16 23.01
CA ARG A 255 2.02 -1.36 21.91
C ARG A 255 1.35 -2.73 21.92
N GLN A 256 2.07 -3.79 22.26
CA GLN A 256 1.57 -5.16 22.15
C GLN A 256 0.86 -5.64 23.41
N GLU A 257 1.34 -5.23 24.59
CA GLU A 257 0.88 -5.75 25.88
C GLU A 257 0.04 -4.74 26.64
N LEU A 258 0.40 -3.45 26.63
CA LEU A 258 -0.28 -2.43 27.45
C LEU A 258 -1.46 -1.76 26.72
N TYR A 259 -1.28 -1.41 25.45
CA TYR A 259 -2.29 -0.69 24.67
C TYR A 259 -3.57 -1.50 24.43
N PRO A 260 -3.54 -2.78 24.00
CA PRO A 260 -4.76 -3.53 23.71
C PRO A 260 -5.73 -3.69 24.89
N PRO A 261 -5.29 -4.05 26.12
CA PRO A 261 -6.22 -4.14 27.24
C PRO A 261 -6.78 -2.78 27.65
N LEU A 262 -5.99 -1.71 27.62
CA LEU A 262 -6.48 -0.35 27.90
C LEU A 262 -7.53 0.08 26.87
N ALA A 263 -7.28 -0.14 25.59
CA ALA A 263 -8.24 0.15 24.53
C ALA A 263 -9.53 -0.69 24.67
N ALA A 264 -9.43 -1.95 25.14
CA ALA A 264 -10.59 -2.81 25.38
C ALA A 264 -11.46 -2.30 26.53
N VAL A 265 -10.86 -1.85 27.64
CA VAL A 265 -11.56 -1.27 28.80
C VAL A 265 -12.32 0.01 28.43
N HIS A 266 -11.80 0.79 27.49
CA HIS A 266 -12.44 2.04 27.08
C HIS A 266 -13.29 1.93 25.79
N SER A 267 -13.41 0.72 25.22
CA SER A 267 -14.17 0.52 24.00
C SER A 267 -15.68 0.65 24.26
N PRO A 268 -16.42 1.45 23.49
CA PRO A 268 -17.88 1.61 23.64
C PRO A 268 -18.67 0.36 23.22
N THR A 269 -18.01 -0.66 22.67
CA THR A 269 -18.64 -1.90 22.22
C THR A 269 -18.82 -2.94 23.32
N VAL A 270 -18.13 -2.77 24.45
CA VAL A 270 -18.20 -3.69 25.60
C VAL A 270 -19.29 -3.18 26.54
N GLU A 271 -20.17 -4.05 27.02
CA GLU A 271 -21.19 -3.64 27.98
C GLU A 271 -20.54 -3.34 29.34
N GLY A 272 -20.86 -2.18 29.92
CA GLY A 272 -20.35 -1.75 31.22
C GLY A 272 -19.09 -0.88 31.20
N THR A 273 -18.65 -0.44 30.02
CA THR A 273 -17.51 0.48 29.86
C THR A 273 -17.99 1.88 29.50
N ASP A 274 -17.50 2.87 30.23
CA ASP A 274 -17.86 4.28 30.01
C ASP A 274 -16.70 5.02 29.32
N ALA A 275 -16.91 5.46 28.08
CA ALA A 275 -15.94 6.32 27.37
C ALA A 275 -15.75 7.71 28.02
N SER A 276 -16.64 8.07 28.96
CA SER A 276 -16.56 9.27 29.78
C SER A 276 -15.71 9.10 31.04
N ASP A 277 -15.19 7.90 31.32
CA ASP A 277 -14.22 7.72 32.40
C ASP A 277 -12.84 8.23 31.93
N PHE A 278 -12.38 9.31 32.57
CA PHE A 278 -11.10 9.96 32.27
C PHE A 278 -9.98 9.58 33.23
N THR A 279 -10.25 8.74 34.24
CA THR A 279 -9.31 8.44 35.33
C THR A 279 -7.98 7.89 34.83
N LEU A 280 -8.01 6.85 33.99
CA LEU A 280 -6.82 6.22 33.44
C LEU A 280 -6.07 7.14 32.48
N SER A 281 -6.79 7.84 31.59
CA SER A 281 -6.19 8.80 30.66
C SER A 281 -5.47 9.94 31.38
N LEU A 282 -6.04 10.46 32.47
CA LEU A 282 -5.42 11.51 33.28
C LEU A 282 -4.20 10.99 34.04
N ALA A 283 -4.29 9.78 34.60
CA ALA A 283 -3.18 9.14 35.31
C ALA A 283 -1.95 8.89 34.41
N TYR A 284 -2.17 8.54 33.15
CA TYR A 284 -1.11 8.34 32.16
C TYR A 284 -0.70 9.63 31.41
N GLY A 285 -1.26 10.79 31.78
CA GLY A 285 -0.93 12.07 31.13
C GLY A 285 -1.33 12.14 29.65
N LEU A 286 -2.38 11.43 29.26
CA LEU A 286 -2.90 11.46 27.89
C LEU A 286 -3.54 12.81 27.58
N ASP A 287 -3.53 13.19 26.31
CA ASP A 287 -4.27 14.35 25.80
C ASP A 287 -5.73 13.99 25.47
N GLY A 288 -6.60 14.98 25.28
CA GLY A 288 -8.01 14.75 24.93
C GLY A 288 -8.17 13.98 23.62
N ASP A 289 -7.37 14.34 22.61
CA ASP A 289 -7.33 13.60 21.34
C ASP A 289 -6.82 12.17 21.53
N GLU A 290 -5.86 11.96 22.43
CA GLU A 290 -5.28 10.65 22.74
C GLU A 290 -6.30 9.74 23.45
N HIS A 291 -7.06 10.29 24.41
CA HIS A 291 -8.15 9.59 25.08
C HIS A 291 -9.22 9.11 24.07
N THR A 292 -9.59 9.96 23.10
CA THR A 292 -10.56 9.54 22.08
C THR A 292 -10.04 8.41 21.20
N THR A 293 -8.74 8.37 20.92
CA THR A 293 -8.14 7.29 20.15
C THR A 293 -8.02 5.99 20.95
N LEU A 294 -7.79 6.08 22.27
CA LEU A 294 -7.84 4.95 23.20
C LEU A 294 -9.23 4.29 23.18
N CYS A 295 -10.28 5.12 23.22
CA CYS A 295 -11.68 4.69 23.14
C CYS A 295 -12.13 4.27 21.72
N ALA A 296 -11.24 4.29 20.72
CA ALA A 296 -11.54 4.02 19.31
C ALA A 296 -12.68 4.89 18.70
N LEU A 297 -12.85 6.12 19.20
CA LEU A 297 -13.91 7.04 18.74
C LEU A 297 -13.51 7.79 17.45
N GLN A 298 -14.51 8.13 16.64
CA GLN A 298 -14.28 8.91 15.42
C GLN A 298 -14.19 10.42 15.73
N PRO A 299 -13.06 11.10 15.44
CA PRO A 299 -12.85 12.51 15.80
C PRO A 299 -13.78 13.48 15.05
N SER A 300 -14.44 13.04 13.97
CA SER A 300 -15.38 13.86 13.20
C SER A 300 -16.74 14.03 13.89
N LEU A 301 -17.11 13.16 14.83
CA LEU A 301 -18.42 13.19 15.47
C LEU A 301 -18.52 14.32 16.49
N LYS A 302 -19.69 14.98 16.54
CA LYS A 302 -19.95 16.06 17.50
C LYS A 302 -19.82 15.56 18.95
N ALA A 303 -20.37 14.38 19.25
CA ALA A 303 -20.28 13.76 20.56
C ALA A 303 -18.82 13.55 21.02
N THR A 304 -17.90 13.22 20.10
CA THR A 304 -16.48 13.05 20.39
C THR A 304 -15.81 14.39 20.70
N LYS A 305 -16.16 15.46 19.97
CA LYS A 305 -15.67 16.81 20.27
C LYS A 305 -16.16 17.33 21.62
N ASP A 306 -17.43 17.06 21.93
CA ASP A 306 -18.02 17.41 23.23
C ASP A 306 -17.37 16.61 24.38
N LEU A 307 -16.91 15.38 24.11
CA LEU A 307 -16.16 14.56 25.06
C LEU A 307 -14.73 15.09 25.28
N VAL A 308 -14.03 15.49 24.22
CA VAL A 308 -12.72 16.17 24.33
C VAL A 308 -12.82 17.45 25.15
N GLY A 309 -13.88 18.26 24.95
CA GLY A 309 -14.12 19.44 25.77
C GLY A 309 -14.31 19.11 27.26
N ARG A 310 -15.06 18.05 27.57
CA ARG A 310 -15.22 17.55 28.96
C ARG A 310 -13.93 17.01 29.54
N TYR A 311 -13.08 16.40 28.71
CA TYR A 311 -11.77 15.91 29.13
C TYR A 311 -10.87 17.04 29.62
N TYR A 312 -10.75 18.12 28.85
CA TYR A 312 -9.93 19.27 29.26
C TYR A 312 -10.44 19.94 30.53
N GLN A 313 -11.75 20.03 30.72
CA GLN A 313 -12.34 20.52 31.98
C GLN A 313 -11.96 19.61 33.16
N ALA A 314 -11.98 18.29 32.98
CA ALA A 314 -11.57 17.34 34.01
C ALA A 314 -10.06 17.41 34.28
N GLN A 315 -9.25 17.65 33.25
CA GLN A 315 -7.80 17.83 33.38
C GLN A 315 -7.44 19.05 34.22
N GLU A 316 -8.11 20.19 34.00
CA GLU A 316 -7.91 21.40 34.81
C GLU A 316 -8.20 21.16 36.30
N VAL A 317 -9.28 20.44 36.60
CA VAL A 317 -9.65 20.06 37.98
C VAL A 317 -8.63 19.08 38.57
N TYR A 318 -8.16 18.12 37.78
CA TYR A 318 -7.16 17.13 38.22
C TYR A 318 -5.80 17.78 38.52
N SER A 319 -5.34 18.71 37.68
CA SER A 319 -4.10 19.45 37.89
C SER A 319 -4.13 20.34 39.15
N GLN A 320 -5.30 20.77 39.61
CA GLN A 320 -5.48 21.53 40.84
C GLN A 320 -5.56 20.63 42.10
N SER A 321 -5.65 19.30 41.93
CA SER A 321 -5.74 18.35 43.04
C SER A 321 -4.35 17.97 43.60
N PRO A 322 -4.18 17.84 44.93
CA PRO A 322 -2.91 17.44 45.55
C PRO A 322 -2.36 16.08 45.08
N LEU A 323 -3.22 15.21 44.54
CA LEU A 323 -2.86 13.87 44.06
C LEU A 323 -2.00 13.92 42.78
N ALA A 324 -2.18 14.94 41.93
CA ALA A 324 -1.40 15.11 40.70
C ALA A 324 0.08 15.45 40.99
N THR A 325 0.36 16.02 42.17
CA THR A 325 1.73 16.36 42.59
C THR A 325 2.55 15.12 42.98
N ALA A 326 1.91 13.98 43.28
CA ALA A 326 2.57 12.76 43.73
C ALA A 326 2.98 11.79 42.61
N ILE A 327 2.41 11.94 41.40
CA ILE A 327 2.62 11.02 40.25
C ILE A 327 3.43 11.69 39.13
N SER A 328 3.87 12.94 39.32
CA SER A 328 4.81 13.57 38.40
C SER A 328 6.05 12.69 38.29
N PRO A 329 6.51 12.33 37.07
CA PRO A 329 7.69 11.50 36.92
C PRO A 329 8.83 12.16 37.67
N VAL A 330 9.51 11.38 38.52
CA VAL A 330 10.75 11.78 39.16
C VAL A 330 11.64 12.34 38.05
N ALA A 331 11.89 13.65 38.11
CA ALA A 331 12.86 14.29 37.24
C ALA A 331 14.13 13.46 37.35
N ALA A 332 14.62 12.96 36.22
CA ALA A 332 15.93 12.34 36.18
C ALA A 332 16.92 13.34 36.79
N ASN A 333 17.49 13.01 37.95
CA ASN A 333 18.66 13.71 38.46
C ASN A 333 19.71 13.64 37.35
N SER A 334 19.87 14.74 36.64
CA SER A 334 21.06 15.03 35.87
C SER A 334 22.11 15.42 36.90
N ASP A 335 22.76 14.41 37.50
CA ASP A 335 24.13 14.60 37.95
C ASP A 335 24.98 14.72 36.69
N GLU A 336 24.97 15.90 36.08
CA GLU A 336 26.10 16.35 35.27
C GLU A 336 27.19 16.78 36.26
N PRO A 337 28.37 16.14 36.27
CA PRO A 337 29.49 16.69 37.01
C PRO A 337 29.97 17.97 36.30
N GLU A 338 30.02 19.08 37.03
CA GLU A 338 30.67 20.32 36.60
C GLU A 338 32.13 20.07 36.22
N PRO A 339 32.68 20.82 35.25
CA PRO A 339 34.01 20.56 34.70
C PRO A 339 35.09 21.05 35.66
N GLU A 340 35.93 20.13 36.14
CA GLU A 340 37.22 20.50 36.73
C GLU A 340 38.17 20.99 35.62
N GLN A 341 38.53 22.27 35.71
CA GLN A 341 39.69 22.83 35.02
C GLN A 341 40.95 22.40 35.77
N VAL A 342 41.77 21.55 35.15
CA VAL A 342 43.20 21.42 35.49
C VAL A 342 43.99 21.17 34.20
N ASP A 343 44.66 22.24 33.77
CA ASP A 343 46.00 22.40 33.21
C ASP A 343 46.55 21.49 32.08
N GLU A 344 46.97 22.20 31.03
CA GLU A 344 47.80 21.78 29.89
C GLU A 344 49.18 21.27 30.32
N GLU A 345 49.55 20.08 29.87
CA GLU A 345 50.89 19.64 29.40
C GLU A 345 50.58 18.45 28.47
N GLY A 346 50.63 18.53 27.14
CA GLY A 346 51.80 18.74 26.31
C GLY A 346 52.31 17.37 25.84
N GLU A 347 51.90 16.91 24.64
CA GLU A 347 52.75 16.15 23.70
C GLU A 347 51.99 15.83 22.39
N ASP A 348 52.65 16.22 21.30
CA ASP A 348 52.27 16.14 19.90
C ASP A 348 52.22 14.71 19.36
N GLU A 349 51.39 14.43 18.35
CA GLU A 349 51.84 14.01 17.01
C GLU A 349 50.65 13.58 16.10
N ASP A 350 50.62 14.28 14.95
CA ASP A 350 50.32 13.84 13.59
C ASP A 350 48.88 13.79 13.01
N GLU A 351 48.71 14.77 12.12
CA GLU A 351 47.78 14.91 11.00
C GLU A 351 47.73 13.67 10.08
N ASP A 352 46.54 13.32 9.57
CA ASP A 352 46.34 13.41 8.13
C ASP A 352 44.86 13.33 7.72
N ALA A 353 44.48 14.31 6.91
CA ALA A 353 43.20 14.44 6.25
C ALA A 353 43.16 13.59 4.97
N SER A 354 42.03 12.93 4.66
CA SER A 354 41.59 12.95 3.25
C SER A 354 40.08 12.75 3.09
N SER A 355 39.58 13.63 2.24
CA SER A 355 38.24 13.78 1.69
C SER A 355 37.77 12.62 0.81
N GLY A 356 36.46 12.38 0.84
CA GLY A 356 35.60 12.32 -0.35
C GLY A 356 35.83 11.20 -1.38
N ASN A 357 34.83 10.34 -1.57
CA ASN A 357 34.46 9.92 -2.92
C ASN A 357 33.02 9.42 -3.02
N GLN A 358 32.20 10.16 -3.77
CA GLN A 358 31.00 9.67 -4.42
C GLN A 358 31.43 8.77 -5.59
N GLN A 359 30.83 7.58 -5.70
CA GLN A 359 30.85 6.82 -6.95
C GLN A 359 29.43 6.51 -7.41
N THR A 360 29.11 7.12 -8.55
CA THR A 360 28.08 6.73 -9.51
C THR A 360 28.36 5.34 -10.06
N LEU A 361 27.34 4.50 -10.15
CA LEU A 361 27.36 3.28 -10.96
C LEU A 361 26.15 3.26 -11.90
N PHE A 362 26.51 2.94 -13.15
CA PHE A 362 25.75 2.80 -14.39
C PHE A 362 24.36 2.16 -14.29
#